data_AF-A0A7S3XXY2-F1
#
_entry.id   AF-A0A7S3XXY2-F1
#
_cell.length_a   1.000
_cell.length_b   1.000
_cell.length_c   1.000
_cell.angle_alpha   90.00
_cell.angle_beta   90.00
_cell.angle_gamma   90.00
#
_symmetry.space_group_name_H-M   'P 1'
#
loop_
_entity.id
_entity.type
_entity.pdbx_description
1 polymer ?
#
loop_
_entity_poly.entity_id
_entity_poly.type
_entity_poly.pdbx_seq_one_letter_code
_entity_poly.pdbx_strand_id
1 'polypeptide(L)'
;DPDDAVVSLAVAMLPQGGLAREHLLRHEHAFDVWEPGTVAAYLAGFTPAEMRVDLMSKLFAESPEPNTGKASLRPKGTPEVEPYFSVEYWSERIPEPLLEAWATSPPDPALHLPAPNPFL
;
A
#
# COMPACT_ATOMS: atom_id res chain seq x y z
N ASP A 1 21.91 -11.72 9.04
CA ASP A 1 23.33 -11.47 8.76
C ASP A 1 23.85 -10.50 9.82
N PRO A 2 25.02 -10.72 10.46
CA PRO A 2 25.61 -9.73 11.37
C PRO A 2 25.75 -8.33 10.73
N ASP A 3 26.01 -8.25 9.42
CA ASP A 3 26.17 -6.95 8.74
C ASP A 3 24.83 -6.21 8.63
N ASP A 4 23.73 -6.91 8.31
CA ASP A 4 22.39 -6.33 8.28
C ASP A 4 21.95 -5.81 9.66
N ALA A 5 22.32 -6.51 10.73
CA ALA A 5 21.98 -6.11 12.09
C ALA A 5 22.68 -4.79 12.50
N VAL A 6 23.94 -4.62 12.09
CA VAL A 6 24.68 -3.36 12.31
C VAL A 6 24.03 -2.23 11.52
N VAL A 7 23.63 -2.48 10.27
CA VAL A 7 22.94 -1.48 9.44
C VAL A 7 21.60 -1.08 10.05
N SER A 8 20.75 -2.03 10.45
CA SER A 8 19.45 -1.72 11.09
C SER A 8 19.64 -0.87 12.35
N LEU A 9 20.59 -1.24 13.20
CA LEU A 9 20.89 -0.48 14.41
C LEU A 9 21.37 0.94 14.09
N ALA A 10 22.22 1.10 13.08
CA ALA A 10 22.69 2.42 12.65
C ALA A 10 21.54 3.30 12.14
N VAL A 11 20.56 2.73 11.43
CA VAL A 11 19.34 3.44 11.02
C VAL A 11 18.51 3.85 12.23
N ALA A 12 18.32 2.96 13.21
CA ALA A 12 17.56 3.26 14.43
C ALA A 12 18.20 4.40 15.27
N MET A 13 19.52 4.60 15.14
CA MET A 13 20.25 5.69 15.78
C MET A 13 20.12 7.05 15.06
N LEU A 14 19.50 7.11 13.88
CA LEU A 14 19.32 8.38 13.16
C LEU A 14 18.35 9.31 13.91
N PRO A 15 18.55 10.64 13.85
CA PRO A 15 17.69 11.61 14.54
C PRO A 15 16.21 11.52 14.14
N GLN A 16 15.93 11.06 12.92
CA GLN A 16 14.57 10.88 12.40
C GLN A 16 13.85 9.68 13.04
N GLY A 17 14.60 8.73 13.63
CA GLY A 17 14.05 7.58 14.32
C GLY A 17 13.49 7.90 15.71
N GLY A 18 13.90 9.02 16.34
CA GLY A 18 13.34 9.49 17.61
C GLY A 18 13.52 8.55 18.81
N LEU A 19 14.30 7.48 18.69
CA LEU A 19 14.47 6.46 19.73
C LEU A 19 15.52 6.87 20.75
N ALA A 20 15.17 6.80 22.03
CA ALA A 20 16.15 6.89 23.10
C ALA A 20 17.07 5.65 23.09
N ARG A 21 18.31 5.82 23.56
CA ARG A 21 19.37 4.79 23.47
C ARG A 21 18.95 3.47 24.10
N GLU A 22 18.21 3.54 25.19
CA GLU A 22 17.65 2.42 25.95
C GLU A 22 16.66 1.56 25.14
N HIS A 23 16.05 2.11 24.09
CA HIS A 23 15.08 1.41 23.25
C HIS A 23 15.70 0.82 21.97
N LEU A 24 16.93 1.20 21.61
CA LEU A 24 17.56 0.81 20.33
C LEU A 24 17.57 -0.70 20.07
N LEU A 25 17.76 -1.53 21.10
CA LEU A 25 17.85 -2.98 20.93
C LEU A 25 16.47 -3.69 20.93
N ARG A 26 15.40 -3.02 21.35
CA ARG A 26 14.07 -3.62 21.52
C ARG A 26 12.97 -2.92 20.74
N HIS A 27 13.27 -1.82 20.07
CA HIS A 27 12.28 -0.95 19.43
C HIS A 27 11.38 -1.67 18.42
N GLU A 28 11.88 -2.70 17.72
CA GLU A 28 11.11 -3.49 16.76
C GLU A 28 10.14 -4.50 17.43
N HIS A 29 10.25 -4.70 18.75
CA HIS A 29 9.55 -5.78 19.46
C HIS A 29 8.80 -5.31 20.72
N ALA A 30 9.10 -4.12 21.24
CA ALA A 30 8.48 -3.59 22.45
C ALA A 30 7.20 -2.81 22.11
N PHE A 31 6.05 -3.45 22.32
CA PHE A 31 4.73 -2.85 22.18
C PHE A 31 4.06 -2.71 23.55
N ASP A 32 4.62 -1.85 24.40
CA ASP A 32 4.23 -1.73 25.81
C ASP A 32 3.05 -0.76 26.03
N VAL A 33 2.77 0.12 25.05
CA VAL A 33 1.77 1.20 25.17
C VAL A 33 0.68 1.03 24.13
N TRP A 34 -0.58 0.98 24.58
CA TRP A 34 -1.75 0.98 23.72
C TRP A 34 -2.32 2.41 23.59
N GLU A 35 -2.29 2.96 22.38
CA GLU A 35 -2.82 4.30 22.08
C GLU A 35 -4.00 4.24 21.08
N PRO A 36 -5.24 4.01 21.56
CA PRO A 36 -6.39 3.85 20.68
C PRO A 36 -6.70 5.12 19.88
N GLY A 37 -6.41 6.30 20.42
CA GLY A 37 -6.60 7.58 19.72
C GLY A 37 -5.69 7.71 18.50
N THR A 38 -4.43 7.29 18.63
CA THR A 38 -3.46 7.24 17.53
C THR A 38 -3.92 6.26 16.45
N VAL A 39 -4.38 5.06 16.84
CA VAL A 39 -4.91 4.07 15.89
C VAL A 39 -6.15 4.60 15.16
N ALA A 40 -7.09 5.21 15.88
CA ALA A 40 -8.28 5.81 15.27
C ALA A 40 -7.93 6.96 14.31
N ALA A 41 -6.95 7.80 14.67
CA ALA A 41 -6.49 8.89 13.81
C ALA A 41 -5.84 8.36 12.52
N TYR A 42 -5.04 7.29 12.61
CA TYR A 42 -4.52 6.63 11.41
C TYR A 42 -5.64 6.06 10.55
N LEU A 43 -6.56 5.28 11.15
CA LEU A 43 -7.68 4.65 10.43
C LEU A 43 -8.61 5.68 9.78
N ALA A 44 -8.75 6.88 10.34
CA ALA A 44 -9.57 7.95 9.76
C ALA A 44 -9.08 8.41 8.38
N GLY A 45 -7.79 8.22 8.07
CA GLY A 45 -7.22 8.51 6.75
C GLY A 45 -7.49 7.44 5.68
N PHE A 46 -7.98 6.25 6.06
CA PHE A 46 -8.23 5.15 5.13
C PHE A 46 -9.58 5.33 4.45
N THR A 47 -9.67 6.35 3.61
CA THR A 47 -10.87 6.66 2.82
C THR A 47 -10.58 6.55 1.33
N PRO A 48 -11.59 6.29 0.48
CA PRO A 48 -11.41 6.28 -0.96
C PRO A 48 -10.85 7.58 -1.55
N ALA A 49 -11.08 8.73 -0.89
CA ALA A 49 -10.60 10.02 -1.37
C ALA A 49 -9.08 10.21 -1.21
N GLU A 50 -8.48 9.57 -0.20
CA GLU A 50 -7.05 9.70 0.12
C GLU A 50 -6.20 8.57 -0.50
N MET A 51 -6.83 7.63 -1.20
CA MET A 51 -6.14 6.45 -1.71
C MET A 51 -5.50 6.67 -3.09
N ARG A 52 -4.50 5.83 -3.39
CA ARG A 52 -3.98 5.61 -4.75
C ARG A 52 -4.13 4.13 -5.10
N VAL A 53 -4.59 3.85 -6.32
CA VAL A 53 -4.72 2.48 -6.83
C VAL A 53 -3.72 2.28 -7.96
N ASP A 54 -2.78 1.38 -7.73
CA ASP A 54 -1.77 0.99 -8.72
C ASP A 54 -2.19 -0.36 -9.35
N LEU A 55 -2.43 -0.37 -10.66
CA LEU A 55 -2.79 -1.58 -11.41
C LEU A 55 -1.62 -2.03 -12.28
N MET A 56 -1.13 -3.25 -12.04
CA MET A 56 -0.05 -3.84 -12.82
C MET A 56 -0.54 -5.08 -13.55
N SER A 57 -0.55 -5.04 -14.88
CA SER A 57 -0.97 -6.19 -15.69
C SER A 57 -0.26 -6.19 -17.04
N LYS A 58 0.10 -7.39 -17.51
CA LYS A 58 0.63 -7.59 -18.87
C LYS A 58 -0.41 -7.26 -19.95
N LEU A 59 -1.69 -7.32 -19.61
CA LEU A 59 -2.80 -7.01 -20.52
C LEU A 59 -2.81 -5.54 -20.97
N PHE A 60 -2.07 -4.66 -20.29
CA PHE A 60 -1.89 -3.26 -20.70
C PHE A 60 -0.84 -3.08 -21.80
N ALA A 61 0.08 -4.03 -21.95
CA ALA A 61 1.13 -4.01 -22.98
C ALA A 61 0.68 -4.66 -24.31
N GLU A 62 -0.36 -5.49 -24.28
CA GLU A 62 -0.84 -6.21 -25.46
C GLU A 62 -1.58 -5.26 -26.41
N SER A 63 -0.97 -4.97 -27.57
CA SER A 63 -1.72 -4.50 -28.74
C SER A 63 -2.71 -5.60 -29.15
N PRO A 64 -3.97 -5.26 -29.47
CA PRO A 64 -4.94 -6.28 -29.86
C PRO A 64 -4.41 -7.05 -31.06
N GLU A 65 -4.20 -8.36 -30.91
CA GLU A 65 -3.82 -9.21 -32.04
C GLU A 65 -4.97 -9.17 -33.07
N PRO A 66 -4.68 -8.84 -34.34
CA PRO A 66 -5.68 -8.96 -35.38
C PRO A 66 -6.05 -10.44 -35.45
N ASN A 67 -7.31 -10.77 -35.11
CA ASN A 67 -7.98 -12.08 -35.26
C ASN A 67 -8.19 -12.94 -33.99
N THR A 68 -7.86 -12.49 -32.77
CA THR A 68 -8.16 -13.30 -31.56
C THR A 68 -9.45 -12.90 -30.82
N GLY A 69 -10.10 -11.79 -31.21
CA GLY A 69 -11.33 -11.30 -30.58
C GLY A 69 -11.17 -10.84 -29.13
N LYS A 70 -9.95 -10.86 -28.57
CA LYS A 70 -9.66 -10.35 -27.23
C LYS A 70 -9.57 -8.83 -27.28
N ALA A 71 -10.45 -8.15 -26.53
CA ALA A 71 -10.34 -6.72 -26.32
C ALA A 71 -9.04 -6.44 -25.55
N SER A 72 -8.16 -5.63 -26.13
CA SER A 72 -7.02 -5.08 -25.39
C SER A 72 -7.56 -4.24 -24.23
N LEU A 73 -7.00 -4.46 -23.04
CA LEU A 73 -7.28 -3.64 -21.86
C LEU A 73 -6.33 -2.43 -21.77
N ARG A 74 -5.54 -2.17 -22.82
CA ARG A 74 -4.64 -1.03 -22.87
C ARG A 74 -5.42 0.27 -22.65
N PRO A 75 -5.05 1.09 -21.65
CA PRO A 75 -5.69 2.37 -21.43
C PRO A 75 -5.61 3.27 -22.67
N LYS A 76 -6.57 4.19 -22.80
CA LYS A 76 -6.60 5.11 -23.95
C LYS A 76 -5.50 6.17 -23.80
N GLY A 77 -4.87 6.51 -24.92
CA GLY A 77 -3.83 7.54 -24.97
C GLY A 77 -2.41 6.96 -24.99
N THR A 78 -1.43 7.86 -25.17
CA THR A 78 -0.01 7.50 -25.19
C THR A 78 0.47 7.23 -23.75
N PRO A 79 1.16 6.12 -23.47
CA PRO A 79 1.73 5.89 -22.14
C PRO A 79 2.74 6.99 -21.79
N GLU A 80 2.79 7.33 -20.51
CA GLU A 80 3.94 7.99 -19.93
C GLU A 80 5.06 6.97 -19.72
N VAL A 81 6.32 7.44 -19.76
CA VAL A 81 7.49 6.59 -19.60
C VAL A 81 8.33 7.14 -18.45
N GLU A 82 8.49 6.33 -17.41
CA GLU A 82 9.34 6.66 -16.27
C GLU A 82 10.82 6.72 -16.72
N PRO A 83 11.58 7.79 -16.37
CA PRO A 83 12.86 8.10 -17.00
C PRO A 83 14.02 7.16 -16.64
N TYR A 84 14.01 6.50 -15.48
CA TYR A 84 15.16 5.73 -15.01
C TYR A 84 15.11 4.26 -15.42
N PHE A 85 13.91 3.67 -15.49
CA PHE A 85 13.67 2.27 -15.78
C PHE A 85 12.87 2.05 -17.07
N SER A 86 12.46 3.13 -17.75
CA SER A 86 11.68 3.08 -19.00
C SER A 86 10.37 2.29 -18.84
N VAL A 87 9.75 2.36 -17.67
CA VAL A 87 8.47 1.70 -17.40
C VAL A 87 7.35 2.51 -18.02
N GLU A 88 6.57 1.89 -18.91
CA GLU A 88 5.33 2.45 -19.42
C GLU A 88 4.23 2.41 -18.34
N TYR A 89 3.56 3.54 -18.14
CA TYR A 89 2.40 3.63 -17.26
C TYR A 89 1.36 4.62 -17.78
N TRP A 90 0.16 4.54 -17.20
CA TRP A 90 -0.91 5.51 -17.40
C TRP A 90 -1.36 6.02 -16.05
N SER A 91 -1.66 7.31 -15.98
CA SER A 91 -2.23 7.94 -14.79
C SER A 91 -3.60 8.51 -15.13
N GLU A 92 -4.60 8.07 -14.39
CA GLU A 92 -5.98 8.51 -14.58
C GLU A 92 -6.60 8.85 -13.23
N ARG A 93 -7.46 9.87 -13.22
CA ARG A 93 -8.27 10.19 -12.06
C ARG A 93 -9.35 9.12 -11.90
N ILE A 94 -9.45 8.56 -10.70
CA ILE A 94 -10.54 7.64 -10.37
C ILE A 94 -11.87 8.40 -10.51
N PRO A 95 -12.84 7.87 -11.29
CA PRO A 95 -14.12 8.54 -11.46
C PRO A 95 -14.86 8.75 -10.14
N GLU A 96 -15.41 9.95 -9.92
CA GLU A 96 -16.18 10.28 -8.71
C GLU A 96 -17.29 9.28 -8.36
N PRO A 97 -18.09 8.76 -9.33
CA PRO A 97 -19.12 7.77 -9.02
C PRO A 97 -18.55 6.48 -8.41
N LEU A 98 -17.33 6.11 -8.78
CA LEU A 98 -16.66 4.92 -8.24
C LEU A 98 -16.14 5.18 -6.82
N LEU A 99 -15.58 6.36 -6.58
CA LEU A 99 -15.17 6.79 -5.22
C LEU A 99 -16.37 6.83 -4.27
N GLU A 100 -17.51 7.36 -4.72
CA GLU A 100 -18.74 7.42 -3.94
C GLU A 100 -19.30 6.03 -3.65
N ALA A 101 -19.29 5.14 -4.64
CA ALA A 101 -19.70 3.75 -4.47
C ALA A 101 -18.84 3.00 -3.43
N TRP A 102 -17.52 3.22 -3.44
CA TRP A 102 -16.63 2.64 -2.44
C TRP A 102 -16.80 3.25 -1.05
N ALA A 103 -17.03 4.57 -0.96
CA ALA A 103 -17.23 5.25 0.32
C ALA A 103 -18.53 4.85 1.02
N THR A 104 -19.53 4.42 0.25
CA THR A 104 -20.85 4.05 0.76
C THR A 104 -21.09 2.53 0.78
N SER A 105 -20.07 1.73 0.44
CA SER A 105 -20.20 0.26 0.46
C SER A 105 -20.50 -0.24 1.87
N PRO A 106 -21.55 -1.08 2.05
CA PRO A 106 -21.81 -1.67 3.35
C PRO A 106 -20.70 -2.66 3.74
N PRO A 107 -20.48 -2.90 5.04
CA PRO A 107 -19.57 -3.94 5.50
C PRO A 107 -19.99 -5.32 4.97
N ASP A 108 -19.02 -6.08 4.46
CA ASP A 108 -19.26 -7.46 4.05
C ASP A 108 -19.43 -8.36 5.30
N PRO A 109 -20.56 -9.07 5.46
CA PRO A 109 -20.78 -9.94 6.63
C PRO A 109 -19.80 -11.11 6.74
N ALA A 110 -19.07 -11.45 5.68
CA ALA A 110 -18.01 -12.45 5.74
C ALA A 110 -16.75 -11.94 6.46
N LEU A 111 -16.55 -10.62 6.52
CA LEU A 111 -15.41 -10.00 7.19
C LEU A 111 -15.68 -9.89 8.69
N HIS A 112 -14.78 -10.46 9.49
CA HIS A 112 -14.86 -10.44 10.94
C HIS A 112 -13.46 -10.24 11.52
N LEU A 113 -13.39 -9.75 12.76
CA LEU A 113 -12.13 -9.66 13.48
C LEU A 113 -11.58 -11.08 13.75
N PRO A 114 -10.25 -11.25 13.71
CA PRO A 114 -9.65 -12.54 14.01
C PRO A 114 -9.98 -12.97 15.44
N ALA A 115 -10.25 -14.26 15.62
CA ALA A 115 -10.37 -14.85 16.95
C ALA A 115 -9.01 -14.81 17.68
N PRO A 116 -8.99 -14.81 19.03
CA PRO A 116 -7.75 -14.92 19.79
C PRO A 116 -6.92 -16.13 19.33
N ASN A 117 -5.63 -15.91 19.05
CA ASN A 117 -4.74 -16.96 18.57
C ASN A 117 -4.43 -17.96 19.70
N PRO A 118 -4.81 -19.25 19.57
CA PRO A 118 -4.60 -20.25 20.63
C PRO A 118 -3.16 -20.79 20.69
N PHE A 119 -2.29 -20.38 19.77
CA PHE A 119 -0.89 -20.83 19.70
C PHE A 119 0.11 -19.85 20.34
N LEU A 120 -0.38 -18.80 21.01
CA LEU A 120 0.41 -17.86 21.79
C LEU A 120 0.45 -18.27 23.27
#